data_AF-A0A4U3FDB1-F1
#
_entry.id   AF-A0A4U3FDB1-F1
#
_cell.length_a   1.000
_cell.length_b   1.000
_cell.length_c   1.000
_cell.angle_alpha   90.00
_cell.angle_beta   90.00
_cell.angle_gamma   90.00
#
_symmetry.space_group_name_H-M   'P 1'
#
loop_
_entity.id
_entity.type
_entity.pdbx_description
1 polymer ?
#
loop_
_entity_poly.entity_id
_entity_poly.type
_entity_poly.pdbx_seq_one_letter_code
_entity_poly.pdbx_strand_id
1 'polypeptide(L)'
;MTFMMLVTVSFLVQGEGKIHNTIYAAAAYDYTLTFPTSRYPETADHIKDAIADGHSEVCTIDRDGADQRREDSLKGVPTKSGYDRDEWPMAMCLEGGTGADIRYVTPSDNRGAGSWVGNQLTKYPDGTKVKFILQ
;
A
#
# COMPACT_ATOMS: atom_id res chain seq x y z
N MET A 1 37.55 -37.06 -56.22
CA MET A 1 36.98 -38.39 -55.93
C MET A 1 36.11 -38.28 -54.68
N THR A 2 34.80 -38.18 -54.90
CA THR A 2 33.72 -38.99 -54.28
C THR A 2 34.18 -39.92 -53.14
N PHE A 3 33.54 -40.00 -51.95
CA PHE A 3 32.13 -40.37 -51.77
C PHE A 3 31.58 -39.97 -50.38
N MET A 4 30.29 -39.68 -50.39
CA MET A 4 29.35 -39.41 -49.31
C MET A 4 28.96 -40.67 -48.54
N MET A 5 28.79 -40.62 -47.20
CA MET A 5 27.64 -41.31 -46.58
C MET A 5 27.29 -40.73 -45.21
N LEU A 6 26.05 -40.26 -45.12
CA LEU A 6 25.35 -39.91 -43.90
C LEU A 6 25.19 -41.11 -42.97
N VAL A 7 25.29 -40.87 -41.66
CA VAL A 7 24.38 -41.50 -40.68
C VAL A 7 23.85 -40.38 -39.79
N THR A 8 22.58 -40.07 -39.98
CA THR A 8 21.76 -39.26 -39.09
C THR A 8 21.48 -40.03 -37.81
N VAL A 9 21.84 -39.48 -36.65
CA VAL A 9 21.16 -39.81 -35.39
C VAL A 9 20.60 -38.52 -34.82
N SER A 10 19.30 -38.34 -35.04
CA SER A 10 18.48 -37.32 -34.43
C SER A 10 18.32 -37.64 -32.94
N PHE A 11 18.98 -36.89 -32.07
CA PHE A 11 18.54 -36.74 -30.68
C PHE A 11 18.13 -35.29 -30.46
N LEU A 12 16.82 -35.08 -30.50
CA LEU A 12 16.16 -33.91 -29.97
C LEU A 12 16.37 -33.91 -28.46
N VAL A 13 17.22 -33.02 -27.96
CA VAL A 13 17.11 -32.54 -26.57
C VAL A 13 16.58 -31.13 -26.66
N GLN A 14 15.25 -31.04 -26.61
CA GLN A 14 14.57 -29.82 -26.21
C GLN A 14 14.91 -29.57 -24.75
N GLY A 15 15.71 -28.54 -24.52
CA GLY A 15 16.03 -28.05 -23.19
C GLY A 15 16.21 -26.55 -23.28
N GLU A 16 15.10 -25.82 -23.42
CA GLU A 16 15.07 -24.39 -23.16
C GLU A 16 15.35 -24.18 -21.67
N GLY A 17 16.63 -24.14 -21.31
CA GLY A 17 17.07 -23.50 -20.09
C GLY A 17 16.86 -22.00 -20.25
N LYS A 18 15.60 -21.56 -20.15
CA LYS A 18 15.29 -20.19 -19.75
C LYS A 18 16.02 -20.01 -18.42
N ILE A 19 17.18 -19.40 -18.47
CA ILE A 19 17.89 -18.85 -17.32
C ILE A 19 16.85 -18.04 -16.57
N HIS A 20 16.36 -18.65 -15.49
CA HIS A 20 15.42 -18.10 -14.56
C HIS A 20 16.04 -16.81 -14.06
N ASN A 21 15.66 -15.70 -14.70
CA ASN A 21 15.78 -14.37 -14.15
C ASN A 21 14.76 -14.28 -13.02
N THR A 22 14.91 -15.16 -12.01
CA THR A 22 14.24 -15.06 -10.72
C THR A 22 15.00 -13.98 -9.96
N ILE A 23 14.88 -12.75 -10.47
CA ILE A 23 14.83 -11.60 -9.59
C ILE A 23 13.62 -11.92 -8.72
N TYR A 24 13.87 -12.42 -7.51
CA TYR A 24 12.86 -12.36 -6.47
C TYR A 24 12.55 -10.87 -6.31
N ALA A 25 11.57 -10.37 -7.05
CA ALA A 25 10.99 -9.07 -6.77
C ALA A 25 10.53 -9.19 -5.32
N ALA A 26 11.22 -8.50 -4.42
CA ALA A 26 10.76 -8.39 -3.04
C ALA A 26 9.28 -8.01 -3.09
N ALA A 27 8.43 -8.72 -2.35
CA ALA A 27 7.01 -8.42 -2.33
C ALA A 27 6.82 -6.91 -2.06
N ALA A 28 5.94 -6.25 -2.80
CA ALA A 28 5.73 -4.81 -2.66
C ALA A 28 5.20 -4.44 -1.26
N TYR A 29 4.64 -5.41 -0.53
CA TYR A 29 4.11 -5.32 0.83
C TYR A 29 4.29 -6.66 1.56
N ASP A 30 4.25 -6.62 2.90
CA ASP A 30 4.40 -7.78 3.78
C ASP A 30 3.04 -8.39 4.19
N TYR A 31 2.03 -7.53 4.39
CA TYR A 31 0.69 -7.93 4.82
C TYR A 31 -0.40 -7.15 4.08
N THR A 32 -1.61 -7.70 4.09
CA THR A 32 -2.83 -7.00 3.67
C THR A 32 -3.71 -6.71 4.87
N LEU A 33 -4.33 -5.53 4.89
CA LEU A 33 -5.35 -5.15 5.85
C LEU A 33 -6.64 -4.82 5.09
N THR A 34 -7.67 -5.62 5.32
CA THR A 34 -9.00 -5.42 4.73
C THR A 34 -9.77 -4.40 5.55
N PHE A 35 -9.88 -3.17 5.05
CA PHE A 35 -10.58 -2.07 5.71
C PHE A 35 -12.09 -2.23 5.59
N PRO A 36 -12.86 -2.16 6.70
CA PRO A 36 -14.29 -2.46 6.71
C PRO A 36 -15.13 -1.27 6.23
N THR A 37 -15.35 -1.18 4.93
CA THR A 37 -16.01 -0.02 4.29
C THR A 37 -17.44 0.20 4.78
N SER A 38 -18.18 -0.87 5.06
CA SER A 38 -19.53 -0.80 5.62
C SER A 38 -19.60 -0.20 7.02
N ARG A 39 -18.49 -0.21 7.78
CA ARG A 39 -18.45 0.34 9.15
C ARG A 39 -17.99 1.80 9.20
N TYR A 40 -17.13 2.19 8.28
CA TYR A 40 -16.53 3.53 8.19
C TYR A 40 -16.61 4.04 6.74
N PRO A 41 -17.82 4.23 6.19
CA PRO A 41 -18.02 4.52 4.78
C PRO A 41 -17.37 5.84 4.33
N GLU A 42 -17.40 6.90 5.16
CA GLU A 42 -16.82 8.19 4.75
C GLU A 42 -15.29 8.13 4.67
N THR A 43 -14.65 7.48 5.66
CA THR A 43 -13.21 7.24 5.64
C THR A 43 -12.83 6.30 4.49
N ALA A 44 -13.62 5.25 4.23
CA ALA A 44 -13.37 4.34 3.10
C ALA A 44 -13.41 5.06 1.75
N ASP A 45 -14.40 5.93 1.54
CA ASP A 45 -14.50 6.73 0.32
C ASP A 45 -13.30 7.67 0.15
N HIS A 46 -12.79 8.26 1.24
CA HIS A 46 -11.55 9.04 1.20
C HIS A 46 -10.35 8.21 0.75
N ILE A 47 -10.10 7.07 1.41
CA ILE A 47 -8.99 6.18 1.08
C ILE A 47 -9.08 5.73 -0.38
N LYS A 48 -10.29 5.39 -0.85
CA LYS A 48 -10.53 4.94 -2.22
C LYS A 48 -10.16 5.99 -3.25
N ASP A 49 -10.64 7.22 -3.06
CA ASP A 49 -10.42 8.31 -4.00
C ASP A 49 -8.94 8.72 -3.99
N ALA A 50 -8.32 8.83 -2.82
CA ALA A 50 -6.90 9.15 -2.72
C ALA A 50 -6.02 8.08 -3.41
N ILE A 51 -6.33 6.79 -3.25
CA ILE A 51 -5.62 5.73 -4.00
C ILE A 51 -5.85 5.87 -5.51
N ALA A 52 -7.08 6.20 -5.95
CA ALA A 52 -7.38 6.42 -7.36
C ALA A 52 -6.61 7.63 -7.94
N ASP A 53 -6.33 8.64 -7.11
CA ASP A 53 -5.53 9.83 -7.45
C ASP A 53 -4.01 9.59 -7.36
N GLY A 54 -3.59 8.36 -7.03
CA GLY A 54 -2.19 7.92 -7.08
C GLY A 54 -1.46 7.94 -5.74
N HIS A 55 -2.15 8.22 -4.63
CA HIS A 55 -1.58 8.03 -3.30
C HIS A 55 -1.36 6.54 -3.03
N SER A 56 -0.35 6.22 -2.22
CA SER A 56 0.02 4.83 -1.94
C SER A 56 -1.13 4.07 -1.29
N GLU A 57 -1.42 2.87 -1.79
CA GLU A 57 -2.27 1.88 -1.10
C GLU A 57 -1.51 1.09 -0.02
N VAL A 58 -0.19 1.29 0.07
CA VAL A 58 0.70 0.65 1.05
C VAL A 58 1.13 1.67 2.10
N CYS A 59 0.99 1.28 3.37
CA CYS A 59 1.53 1.97 4.52
C CYS A 59 2.79 1.25 5.00
N THR A 60 3.96 1.88 4.88
CA THR A 60 5.16 1.46 5.59
C THR A 60 5.12 2.07 6.98
N ILE A 61 4.87 1.24 8.01
CA ILE A 61 4.63 1.73 9.37
C ILE A 61 5.87 2.44 9.89
N ASP A 62 5.72 3.69 10.32
CA ASP A 62 6.75 4.49 10.98
C ASP A 62 6.08 5.42 11.98
N ARG A 63 6.09 5.02 13.25
CA ARG A 63 5.32 5.67 14.31
C ARG A 63 6.02 6.91 14.83
N ASP A 64 7.34 6.88 14.90
CA ASP A 64 8.14 7.98 15.45
C ASP A 64 7.97 9.29 14.67
N GLY A 65 7.77 9.22 13.34
CA GLY A 65 7.55 10.39 12.49
C GLY A 65 6.10 10.90 12.42
N ALA A 66 5.15 10.29 13.13
CA ALA A 66 3.73 10.55 12.92
C ALA A 66 3.29 11.98 13.24
N ASP A 67 3.81 12.58 14.30
CA ASP A 67 3.45 13.94 14.69
C ASP A 67 3.91 14.96 13.63
N GLN A 68 5.15 14.83 13.15
CA GLN A 68 5.69 15.72 12.11
C GLN A 68 4.91 15.59 10.79
N ARG A 69 4.58 14.35 10.37
CA ARG A 69 3.79 14.14 9.16
C ARG A 69 2.40 14.77 9.29
N ARG A 70 1.76 14.66 10.44
CA ARG A 70 0.47 15.30 10.69
C ARG A 70 0.55 16.82 10.63
N GLU A 71 1.61 17.42 11.16
CA GLU A 71 1.82 18.86 11.05
C GLU A 71 2.00 19.29 9.58
N ASP A 72 2.78 18.51 8.82
CA ASP A 72 3.07 18.78 7.42
C ASP A 72 1.85 18.63 6.51
N SER A 73 1.08 17.55 6.68
CA SER A 73 -0.12 17.23 5.89
C SER A 73 -1.24 18.24 6.13
N LEU A 74 -1.41 18.71 7.38
CA LEU A 74 -2.51 19.60 7.77
C LEU A 74 -2.16 21.09 7.63
N LYS A 75 -0.95 21.42 7.19
CA LYS A 75 -0.48 22.80 7.04
C LYS A 75 -1.37 23.58 6.07
N GLY A 76 -2.02 24.63 6.58
CA GLY A 76 -2.91 25.49 5.79
C GLY A 76 -4.31 24.90 5.56
N VAL A 77 -4.61 23.71 6.07
CA VAL A 77 -5.96 23.14 6.06
C VAL A 77 -6.70 23.60 7.31
N PRO A 78 -7.69 24.49 7.24
CA PRO A 78 -8.38 24.99 8.42
C PRO A 78 -9.16 23.87 9.12
N THR A 79 -9.46 24.04 10.40
CA THR A 79 -10.43 23.15 11.07
C THR A 79 -11.84 23.49 10.61
N LYS A 80 -12.72 22.48 10.54
CA LYS A 80 -14.14 22.65 10.22
C LYS A 80 -15.00 22.11 11.35
N SER A 81 -15.85 22.95 11.94
CA SER A 81 -16.73 22.54 13.04
C SER A 81 -17.60 21.33 12.62
N GLY A 82 -17.62 20.29 13.46
CA GLY A 82 -18.36 19.06 13.20
C GLY A 82 -17.64 18.04 12.32
N TYR A 83 -16.37 18.26 11.97
CA TYR A 83 -15.56 17.36 11.15
C TYR A 83 -14.16 17.19 11.73
N ASP A 84 -13.59 16.01 11.53
CA ASP A 84 -12.15 15.79 11.65
C ASP A 84 -11.51 15.90 10.25
N ARG A 85 -10.19 16.13 10.19
CA ARG A 85 -9.41 16.11 8.95
C ARG A 85 -8.74 14.74 8.85
N ASP A 86 -9.29 13.87 8.02
CA ASP A 86 -8.69 12.57 7.73
C ASP A 86 -7.55 12.73 6.72
N GLU A 87 -6.55 11.84 6.78
CA GLU A 87 -5.29 11.93 6.04
C GLU A 87 -5.01 10.62 5.29
N TRP A 88 -4.83 10.69 3.96
CA TRP A 88 -4.34 9.55 3.19
C TRP A 88 -3.19 9.93 2.23
N PRO A 89 -1.98 9.36 2.37
CA PRO A 89 -1.61 8.31 3.32
C PRO A 89 -1.54 8.79 4.77
N MET A 90 -1.80 7.88 5.71
CA MET A 90 -1.88 8.22 7.14
C MET A 90 -0.53 8.71 7.68
N ALA A 91 -0.57 9.61 8.68
CA ALA A 91 0.63 10.14 9.32
C ALA A 91 1.56 9.07 9.95
N MET A 92 1.02 7.92 10.37
CA MET A 92 1.82 6.80 10.92
C MET A 92 2.54 5.95 9.85
N CYS A 93 2.46 6.35 8.58
CA CYS A 93 3.10 5.70 7.45
C CYS A 93 4.21 6.60 6.91
N LEU A 94 5.31 6.03 6.42
CA LEU A 94 6.38 6.79 5.75
C LEU A 94 5.85 7.60 4.55
N GLU A 95 4.82 7.09 3.90
CA GLU A 95 4.16 7.68 2.73
C GLU A 95 3.25 8.88 3.07
N GLY A 96 2.97 9.11 4.36
CA GLY A 96 2.16 10.24 4.81
C GLY A 96 2.94 11.56 4.84
N GLY A 97 2.29 12.60 5.35
CA GLY A 97 2.92 13.92 5.52
C GLY A 97 2.65 14.86 4.35
N THR A 98 3.69 15.57 3.91
CA THR A 98 3.57 16.54 2.81
C THR A 98 2.96 15.88 1.57
N GLY A 99 1.82 16.42 1.12
CA GLY A 99 1.12 15.91 -0.06
C GLY A 99 0.17 14.74 0.20
N ALA A 100 -0.13 14.38 1.45
CA ALA A 100 -1.28 13.51 1.73
C ALA A 100 -2.60 14.19 1.33
N ASP A 101 -3.54 13.43 0.78
CA ASP A 101 -4.91 13.89 0.54
C ASP A 101 -5.63 14.10 1.87
N ILE A 102 -6.39 15.19 1.96
CA ILE A 102 -7.08 15.60 3.17
C ILE A 102 -8.57 15.74 2.90
N ARG A 103 -9.39 15.00 3.66
CA ARG A 103 -10.85 15.09 3.60
C ARG A 103 -11.45 15.38 4.95
N TYR A 104 -12.47 16.24 4.98
CA TYR A 104 -13.29 16.41 6.17
C TYR A 104 -14.25 15.23 6.31
N VAL A 105 -14.09 14.45 7.37
CA VAL A 105 -14.90 13.26 7.66
C VAL A 105 -15.63 13.45 8.99
N THR A 106 -16.83 12.91 9.13
CA THR A 106 -17.56 13.01 10.40
C THR A 106 -16.77 12.36 11.55
N PRO A 107 -16.72 12.97 12.76
CA PRO A 107 -15.84 12.49 13.83
C PRO A 107 -16.14 11.06 14.29
N SER A 108 -17.40 10.62 14.21
CA SER A 108 -17.77 9.25 14.58
C SER A 108 -17.18 8.22 13.63
N ASP A 109 -17.20 8.52 12.33
CA ASP A 109 -16.64 7.66 11.28
C ASP A 109 -15.11 7.65 11.40
N ASN A 110 -14.48 8.83 11.35
CA ASN A 110 -13.02 8.98 11.33
C ASN A 110 -12.34 8.40 12.59
N ARG A 111 -12.83 8.72 13.80
CA ARG A 111 -12.21 8.22 15.04
C ARG A 111 -12.45 6.74 15.23
N GLY A 112 -13.61 6.25 14.77
CA GLY A 112 -13.91 4.82 14.71
C GLY A 112 -12.93 4.07 13.81
N ALA A 113 -12.70 4.59 12.61
CA ALA A 113 -11.73 4.08 11.66
C ALA A 113 -10.31 4.10 12.21
N GLY A 114 -9.86 5.25 12.73
CA GLY A 114 -8.52 5.42 13.30
C GLY A 114 -8.25 4.48 14.48
N SER A 115 -9.22 4.30 15.38
CA SER A 115 -9.11 3.33 16.48
C SER A 115 -9.03 1.89 15.96
N TRP A 116 -9.87 1.54 14.97
CA TRP A 116 -9.86 0.21 14.37
C TRP A 116 -8.53 -0.08 13.66
N VAL A 117 -8.03 0.84 12.81
CA VAL A 117 -6.74 0.71 12.13
C VAL A 117 -5.60 0.63 13.13
N GLY A 118 -5.55 1.53 14.12
CA GLY A 118 -4.53 1.51 15.16
C GLY A 118 -4.45 0.17 15.87
N ASN A 119 -5.60 -0.37 16.29
CA ASN A 119 -5.70 -1.71 16.89
C ASN A 119 -5.19 -2.80 15.93
N GLN A 120 -5.57 -2.77 14.66
CA GLN A 120 -5.08 -3.74 13.67
C GLN A 120 -3.57 -3.63 13.44
N LEU A 121 -2.98 -2.44 13.51
CA LEU A 121 -1.56 -2.26 13.20
C LEU A 121 -0.64 -2.50 14.40
N THR A 122 -1.15 -2.56 15.64
CA THR A 122 -0.34 -2.84 16.85
C THR A 122 0.47 -4.14 16.79
N LYS A 123 0.01 -5.15 16.04
CA LYS A 123 0.68 -6.45 15.88
C LYS A 123 1.91 -6.39 14.96
N TYR A 124 2.13 -5.27 14.26
CA TYR A 124 3.20 -5.12 13.27
C TYR A 124 4.25 -4.10 13.74
N PRO A 125 5.54 -4.46 13.73
CA PRO A 125 6.61 -3.52 14.06
C PRO A 125 6.77 -2.44 12.99
N ASP A 126 7.42 -1.34 13.34
CA ASP A 126 7.83 -0.31 12.39
C ASP A 126 8.70 -0.92 11.28
N GLY A 127 8.60 -0.36 10.07
CA GLY A 127 9.17 -0.88 8.83
C GLY A 127 8.28 -1.89 8.09
N THR A 128 7.24 -2.44 8.74
CA THR A 128 6.30 -3.36 8.07
C THR A 128 5.49 -2.62 7.01
N LYS A 129 5.39 -3.21 5.81
CA LYS A 129 4.59 -2.69 4.69
C LYS A 129 3.22 -3.35 4.66
N VAL A 130 2.17 -2.58 4.91
CA VAL A 130 0.78 -3.06 4.95
C VAL A 130 0.00 -2.47 3.79
N LYS A 131 -0.45 -3.32 2.87
CA LYS A 131 -1.37 -2.94 1.78
C LYS A 131 -2.80 -2.89 2.29
N PHE A 132 -3.49 -1.78 2.06
CA PHE A 132 -4.91 -1.63 2.38
C PHE A 132 -5.77 -2.15 1.22
N ILE A 133 -6.80 -2.92 1.57
CA ILE A 133 -7.82 -3.42 0.63
C ILE A 133 -9.17 -2.96 1.16
N LEU A 134 -9.97 -2.29 0.35
CA LEU A 134 -11.29 -1.78 0.75
C LEU A 134 -12.35 -2.87 0.49
N GLN A 135 -13.04 -3.33 1.54
CA GLN A 135 -14.13 -4.32 1.45
C GLN A 135 -15.30 -4.04 2.40
#